data_AF-A0A928WNV7-F1
#
_entry.id   AF-A0A928WNV7-F1
#
_cell.length_a   1.000
_cell.length_b   1.000
_cell.length_c   1.000
_cell.angle_alpha   90.00
_cell.angle_beta   90.00
_cell.angle_gamma   90.00
#
_symmetry.space_group_name_H-M   'P 1'
#
loop_
_entity.id
_entity.type
_entity.pdbx_description
1 polymer ?
#
loop_
_entity_poly.entity_id
_entity_poly.type
_entity_poly.pdbx_seq_one_letter_code
_entity_poly.pdbx_strand_id
1 'polypeptide(L)'
;MEIKTISVTYHRKFNLGDYESLELGCSLWAQIDPEEDAEGATQFLYMQAKASVKEAAMPLLKTSQYQMSKYKQTAKQNAHDNLDDF
;
A
#
# COMPACT_ATOMS: atom_id res chain seq x y z
N MET A 1 29.19 19.85 17.38
CA MET A 1 27.87 19.21 17.35
C MET A 1 27.81 18.38 16.07
N GLU A 2 27.68 17.06 16.20
CA GLU A 2 27.69 16.12 15.06
C GLU A 2 26.26 15.55 14.90
N ILE A 3 25.40 16.29 14.19
CA ILE A 3 24.02 15.86 13.95
C ILE A 3 24.03 14.65 13.02
N LYS A 4 23.32 13.58 13.38
CA LYS A 4 23.13 12.41 12.51
C LYS A 4 21.75 12.47 11.88
N THR A 5 21.66 12.16 10.59
CA THR A 5 20.37 12.08 9.88
C THR A 5 20.06 10.64 9.59
N ILE A 6 18.88 10.19 10.02
CA ILE A 6 18.33 8.88 9.66
C ILE A 6 17.30 9.09 8.56
N SER A 7 17.38 8.28 7.51
CA SER A 7 16.34 8.19 6.49
C SER A 7 15.88 6.75 6.37
N VAL A 8 14.56 6.55 6.43
CA VAL A 8 13.92 5.25 6.23
C VAL A 8 12.99 5.36 5.04
N THR A 9 13.18 4.48 4.06
CA THR A 9 12.27 4.32 2.93
C THR A 9 11.58 2.97 3.04
N TYR A 10 10.25 2.99 3.04
CA TYR A 10 9.44 1.78 3.05
C TYR A 10 8.59 1.73 1.79
N HIS A 11 8.64 0.61 1.09
CA HIS A 11 7.82 0.33 -0.09
C HIS A 11 7.10 -1.01 0.07
N ARG A 12 5.90 -1.10 -0.49
CA ARG A 12 5.11 -2.32 -0.53
C ARG A 12 4.34 -2.43 -1.84
N LYS A 13 4.49 -3.59 -2.47
CA LYS A 13 3.68 -4.00 -3.61
C LYS A 13 2.46 -4.78 -3.13
N PHE A 14 1.29 -4.44 -3.67
CA PHE A 14 0.01 -5.10 -3.46
C PHE A 14 -0.45 -5.71 -4.77
N ASN A 15 -0.73 -7.01 -4.79
CA ASN A 15 -1.31 -7.67 -5.95
C ASN A 15 -2.81 -7.40 -5.96
N LEU A 16 -3.32 -6.85 -7.06
CA LEU A 16 -4.74 -6.53 -7.22
C LEU A 16 -5.51 -7.65 -7.93
N GLY A 17 -4.81 -8.59 -8.57
CA GLY A 17 -5.46 -9.58 -9.46
C GLY A 17 -5.46 -9.08 -10.91
N ASP A 18 -5.92 -9.90 -11.85
CA ASP A 18 -6.06 -9.55 -13.28
C ASP A 18 -4.81 -8.89 -13.91
N TYR A 19 -3.62 -9.39 -13.53
CA TYR A 19 -2.30 -8.85 -13.94
C TYR A 19 -2.01 -7.42 -13.47
N GLU A 20 -2.81 -6.89 -12.55
CA GLU A 20 -2.61 -5.58 -11.94
C GLU A 20 -1.94 -5.66 -10.57
N SER A 21 -1.12 -4.64 -10.29
CA SER A 21 -0.48 -4.45 -8.99
C SER A 21 -0.36 -2.98 -8.66
N LEU A 22 -0.42 -2.66 -7.38
CA LEU A 22 -0.21 -1.32 -6.83
C LEU A 22 1.08 -1.30 -6.03
N GLU A 23 1.98 -0.39 -6.34
CA GLU A 23 3.18 -0.15 -5.55
C GLU A 23 3.07 1.18 -4.83
N LEU A 24 3.25 1.16 -3.52
CA LEU A 24 3.20 2.35 -2.67
C LEU A 24 4.41 2.37 -1.75
N GLY A 25 4.95 3.57 -1.54
CA GLY A 25 6.04 3.77 -0.60
C GLY A 25 6.08 5.19 -0.08
N CYS A 26 6.81 5.39 1.01
CA CYS A 26 7.18 6.70 1.50
C CYS A 26 8.58 6.68 2.10
N SER A 27 9.16 7.87 2.20
CA SER A 27 10.44 8.10 2.86
C SER A 27 10.22 9.08 4.00
N LEU A 28 10.68 8.71 5.19
CA LEU A 28 10.69 9.55 6.37
C LEU A 28 12.13 9.84 6.77
N TRP A 29 12.35 10.99 7.36
CA TRP A 29 13.67 11.43 7.80
C TRP A 29 13.56 12.07 9.18
N ALA A 30 14.61 11.89 9.97
CA ALA A 30 14.77 12.57 11.25
C ALA A 30 16.23 12.96 11.43
N GLN A 31 16.43 14.08 12.10
CA GLN A 31 17.72 14.45 12.65
C GLN A 31 17.75 13.99 14.11
N ILE A 32 18.85 13.37 14.51
CA ILE A 32 19.07 12.95 15.89
C ILE A 32 20.39 13.53 16.39
N ASP A 33 20.42 13.82 17.68
CA ASP A 33 21.62 14.23 18.39
C ASP A 33 22.54 13.02 18.66
N PRO A 34 23.86 13.23 18.87
CA PRO A 34 24.81 12.14 19.11
C PRO A 34 24.48 11.23 20.29
N GLU A 35 23.76 11.77 21.28
CA GLU A 35 23.42 11.10 22.55
C GLU A 35 22.09 10.33 22.46
N GLU A 36 21.33 10.49 21.38
CA GLU A 36 20.06 9.81 21.18
C GLU A 36 20.24 8.39 20.64
N ASP A 37 19.25 7.54 20.94
CA ASP A 37 19.20 6.16 20.46
C ASP A 37 18.85 6.10 18.96
N ALA A 38 19.88 5.91 18.14
CA ALA A 38 19.74 5.80 16.69
C ALA A 38 18.94 4.56 16.26
N GLU A 39 19.01 3.45 16.99
CA GLU A 39 18.29 2.22 16.65
C GLU A 39 16.79 2.40 16.95
N GLY A 40 16.47 2.95 18.13
CA GLY A 40 15.11 3.33 18.51
C GLY A 40 14.49 4.33 17.53
N ALA A 41 15.23 5.37 17.13
CA ALA A 41 14.77 6.36 16.15
C ALA A 41 14.52 5.73 14.76
N THR A 42 15.39 4.83 14.32
CA THR A 42 15.22 4.10 13.06
C THR A 42 13.98 3.21 13.10
N GLN A 43 13.78 2.46 14.20
CA GLN A 43 12.63 1.59 14.37
C GLN A 43 11.32 2.39 14.43
N PHE A 44 11.33 3.54 15.10
CA PHE A 44 10.20 4.46 15.14
C PHE A 44 9.83 4.95 13.73
N LEU A 45 10.82 5.45 12.97
CA LEU A 45 10.60 5.91 11.60
C LEU A 45 10.09 4.79 10.69
N TYR A 46 10.61 3.57 10.83
CA TYR A 46 10.12 2.41 10.08
C TYR A 46 8.64 2.10 10.37
N MET A 47 8.26 2.07 11.66
CA MET A 47 6.88 1.81 12.06
C MET A 47 5.93 2.89 11.53
N GLN A 48 6.36 4.15 11.56
CA GLN A 48 5.60 5.27 11.02
C GLN A 48 5.45 5.17 9.50
N ALA A 49 6.54 4.90 8.77
CA ALA A 49 6.52 4.76 7.31
C ALA A 49 5.61 3.61 6.86
N LYS A 50 5.68 2.47 7.57
CA LYS A 50 4.81 1.31 7.35
C LYS A 50 3.34 1.62 7.62
N ALA A 51 3.03 2.35 8.69
CA ALA A 51 1.67 2.78 9.00
C ALA A 51 1.12 3.72 7.91
N SER A 52 1.91 4.71 7.48
CA SER A 52 1.52 5.64 6.42
C SER A 52 1.24 4.94 5.09
N VAL A 53 2.08 3.99 4.66
CA VAL A 53 1.83 3.19 3.45
C VAL A 53 0.56 2.35 3.60
N LYS A 54 0.30 1.77 4.77
CA LYS A 54 -0.93 1.00 5.03
C LYS A 54 -2.18 1.89 4.93
N GLU A 55 -2.17 3.07 5.56
CA GLU A 55 -3.28 4.01 5.53
C GLU A 55 -3.56 4.50 4.11
N ALA A 56 -2.52 4.85 3.36
CA ALA A 56 -2.64 5.27 1.96
C ALA A 56 -3.15 4.14 1.05
N ALA A 57 -2.74 2.89 1.30
CA ALA A 57 -3.17 1.74 0.51
C ALA A 57 -4.64 1.37 0.74
N MET A 58 -5.15 1.53 1.96
CA MET A 58 -6.45 0.99 2.37
C MET A 58 -7.65 1.44 1.52
N PRO A 59 -7.82 2.72 1.14
CA PRO A 59 -8.91 3.13 0.24
C PRO A 59 -8.74 2.57 -1.17
N LEU A 60 -7.51 2.50 -1.68
CA LEU A 60 -7.22 2.01 -3.03
C LEU A 60 -7.53 0.52 -3.17
N LEU A 61 -7.15 -0.27 -2.15
CA LEU A 61 -7.45 -1.70 -2.10
C LEU A 61 -8.96 -1.97 -2.01
N LYS A 62 -9.69 -1.19 -1.22
CA LYS A 62 -11.16 -1.30 -1.13
C LYS A 62 -11.83 -1.00 -2.46
N THR A 63 -11.42 0.08 -3.13
CA THR A 63 -11.97 0.44 -4.45
C THR A 63 -11.65 -0.63 -5.49
N SER A 64 -10.42 -1.14 -5.55
CA SER A 64 -10.03 -2.21 -6.48
C SER A 64 -10.88 -3.47 -6.29
N GLN A 65 -11.04 -3.93 -5.04
CA GLN A 65 -11.88 -5.09 -4.73
C GLN A 65 -13.35 -4.89 -5.14
N TYR A 66 -13.89 -3.69 -4.91
CA TYR A 66 -15.25 -3.33 -5.30
C TYR A 66 -15.44 -3.30 -6.82
N GLN A 67 -14.47 -2.76 -7.57
CA GLN A 67 -14.54 -2.74 -9.03
C GLN A 67 -14.48 -4.15 -9.62
N MET A 68 -13.58 -5.00 -9.10
CA MET A 68 -13.51 -6.41 -9.53
C MET A 68 -14.78 -7.20 -9.22
N SER A 69 -15.40 -7.00 -8.05
CA SER A 69 -16.64 -7.71 -7.71
C SER A 69 -17.81 -7.28 -8.59
N LYS A 70 -17.94 -5.97 -8.88
CA LYS A 70 -18.93 -5.44 -9.83
C LYS A 70 -18.73 -6.00 -11.24
N TYR A 71 -17.50 -6.01 -11.75
CA TYR A 71 -17.19 -6.58 -13.07
C TYR A 71 -17.57 -8.06 -13.15
N LYS A 72 -17.26 -8.86 -12.11
CA LYS A 72 -17.63 -10.28 -12.06
C LYS A 72 -19.15 -10.50 -12.02
N GLN A 73 -19.90 -9.61 -11.37
CA GLN A 73 -21.37 -9.68 -11.36
C GLN A 73 -21.95 -9.34 -12.74
N THR A 74 -21.50 -8.27 -13.38
CA THR A 74 -21.97 -7.89 -14.72
C THR A 74 -21.56 -8.92 -15.77
N ALA A 75 -20.35 -9.47 -15.70
CA ALA A 75 -19.90 -10.54 -16.60
C ALA A 75 -20.75 -11.82 -16.44
N LYS A 76 -21.16 -12.16 -15.22
CA LYS A 76 -22.06 -13.31 -14.98
C LYS A 76 -23.49 -13.07 -15.48
N GLN A 77 -24.03 -11.86 -15.34
CA GLN A 77 -25.34 -11.51 -15.91
C GLN A 77 -25.32 -11.57 -17.44
N ASN A 78 -24.32 -10.98 -18.08
CA ASN A 78 -24.17 -11.01 -19.54
C ASN A 78 -23.93 -12.43 -20.10
N ALA A 79 -23.35 -13.33 -19.29
CA ALA A 79 -23.18 -14.73 -19.65
C ALA A 79 -24.49 -15.55 -19.49
N HIS A 80 -25.39 -15.15 -18.59
CA HIS A 80 -26.70 -15.79 -18.42
C HIS A 80 -27.69 -15.40 -19.52
N ASP A 81 -27.63 -14.17 -20.02
CA ASP A 81 -28.46 -13.70 -21.15
C ASP A 81 -28.06 -14.30 -22.52
N ASN A 82 -26.88 -14.95 -22.63
CA ASN A 82 -26.39 -15.57 -23.88
C ASN A 82 -26.62 -17.10 -23.94
N LEU A 83 -27.27 -17.70 -22.94
CA LEU A 83 -27.51 -19.15 -22.89
C LEU A 83 -28.94 -19.56 -23.22
N ASP A 84 -29.87 -18.61 -23.37
CA ASP A 84 -31.28 -18.86 -23.70
C ASP A 84 -31.60 -18.68 -25.21
N ASP A 85 -30.59 -18.40 -26.04
CA ASP A 85 -30.74 -18.10 -27.48
C ASP A 85 -30.05 -19.14 -28.42
N PHE A 86 -29.96 -20.40 -27.98
CA PHE A 86 -29.54 -21.55 -28.80
C PHE A 86 -30.57 -22.68 -28.81
#